data_AF-A0A6N7HUM8-F1
#
_entry.id   AF-A0A6N7HUM8-F1
#
_cell.length_a   1.000
_cell.length_b   1.000
_cell.length_c   1.000
_cell.angle_alpha   90.00
_cell.angle_beta   90.00
_cell.angle_gamma   90.00
#
_symmetry.space_group_name_H-M   'P 1'
#
loop_
_entity.id
_entity.type
_entity.pdbx_description
1 polymer ?
#
loop_
_entity_poly.entity_id
_entity_poly.type
_entity_poly.pdbx_seq_one_letter_code
_entity_poly.pdbx_strand_id
1 'polypeptide(L)'
;MVRDATAAGCQFSRVRVVDTPMSDYNRFSHMVAQYNNAAGEDIRYLRREQAEAAGLPNDDFWLFDSKLLLKMRFSDDDRFLGAEIIEDAAVIVRHNYWRDVAWHHATRRDEFAAR
;
A
#
# COMPACT_ATOMS: atom_id res chain seq x y z
N MET A 1 17.67 1.97 -6.18
CA MET A 1 16.78 0.84 -5.82
C MET A 1 15.45 0.89 -6.59
N VAL A 2 14.47 1.74 -6.23
CA VAL A 2 13.19 1.80 -6.98
C VAL A 2 13.41 2.22 -8.44
N ARG A 3 14.16 3.30 -8.67
CA ARG A 3 14.47 3.82 -10.01
C ARG A 3 15.17 2.80 -10.91
N ASP A 4 16.12 2.04 -10.35
CA ASP A 4 16.89 1.06 -11.12
C ASP A 4 16.03 -0.17 -11.43
N ALA A 5 15.19 -0.61 -10.48
CA ALA A 5 14.27 -1.72 -10.68
C ALA A 5 13.17 -1.37 -11.69
N THR A 6 12.61 -0.16 -11.63
CA THR A 6 11.62 0.31 -12.62
C THR A 6 12.26 0.48 -14.00
N ALA A 7 13.50 0.98 -14.09
CA ALA A 7 14.26 1.03 -15.35
C ALA A 7 14.54 -0.38 -15.92
N ALA A 8 14.66 -1.40 -15.06
CA ALA A 8 14.76 -2.80 -15.46
C ALA A 8 13.40 -3.47 -15.79
N GLY A 9 12.30 -2.71 -15.75
CA GLY A 9 10.96 -3.18 -16.11
C GLY A 9 10.09 -3.68 -14.94
N CYS A 10 10.57 -3.62 -13.70
CA CYS A 10 9.76 -3.96 -12.53
C CYS A 10 8.66 -2.92 -12.30
N GLN A 11 7.45 -3.37 -11.99
CA GLN A 11 6.33 -2.49 -11.66
C GLN A 11 6.16 -2.39 -10.14
N PHE A 12 6.12 -1.16 -9.63
CA PHE A 12 5.83 -0.90 -8.22
C PHE A 12 4.53 -0.12 -8.12
N SER A 13 3.57 -0.65 -7.38
CA SER A 13 2.27 -0.04 -7.12
C SER A 13 1.95 -0.14 -5.64
N ARG A 14 1.46 0.95 -5.06
CA ARG A 14 1.15 1.00 -3.63
C ARG A 14 -0.15 1.74 -3.38
N VAL A 15 -1.03 1.16 -2.58
CA VAL A 15 -2.17 1.87 -1.98
C VAL A 15 -1.85 2.13 -0.52
N ARG A 16 -1.98 3.38 -0.09
CA ARG A 16 -1.86 3.79 1.31
C ARG A 16 -3.25 4.07 1.86
N VAL A 17 -3.67 3.29 2.83
CA VAL A 17 -4.88 3.56 3.61
C VAL A 17 -4.53 4.58 4.69
N VAL A 18 -5.29 5.67 4.77
CA VAL A 18 -4.99 6.79 5.67
C VAL A 18 -6.24 7.25 6.43
N ASP A 19 -6.05 7.64 7.67
CA ASP A 19 -7.07 8.30 8.48
C ASP A 19 -7.40 9.70 7.96
N THR A 20 -8.59 10.19 8.29
CA THR A 20 -9.04 11.56 7.99
C THR A 20 -9.47 12.24 9.29
N PRO A 21 -8.75 13.27 9.77
CA PRO A 21 -7.54 13.86 9.17
C PRO A 21 -6.33 12.91 9.22
N MET A 22 -5.41 13.07 8.27
CA MET A 22 -4.15 12.30 8.25
C MET A 22 -3.36 12.51 9.55
N SER A 23 -2.61 11.49 10.00
CA SER A 23 -1.56 11.68 11.00
C SER A 23 -0.41 12.52 10.44
N ASP A 24 0.45 13.07 11.31
CA ASP A 24 1.66 13.77 10.89
C ASP A 24 2.57 12.89 10.02
N TYR A 25 2.68 11.62 10.38
CA TYR A 25 3.45 10.66 9.61
C TYR A 25 2.84 10.44 8.21
N ASN A 26 1.52 10.28 8.11
CA ASN A 26 0.87 10.13 6.80
C ASN A 26 0.99 11.40 5.95
N ARG A 27 0.91 12.60 6.54
CA ARG A 27 1.16 13.87 5.84
C ARG A 27 2.59 13.94 5.30
N PHE A 28 3.59 13.65 6.13
CA PHE A 28 4.98 13.60 5.71
C PHE A 28 5.18 12.58 4.59
N SER A 29 4.66 11.37 4.77
CA SER A 29 4.74 10.28 3.81
C SER A 29 4.08 10.64 2.47
N HIS A 30 2.94 11.37 2.49
CA HIS A 30 2.26 11.90 1.31
C HIS A 30 3.10 12.94 0.57
N MET A 31 3.70 13.87 1.30
CA MET A 31 4.56 14.91 0.75
C MET A 31 5.75 14.29 -0.01
N VAL A 32 6.47 13.35 0.61
CA VAL A 32 7.67 12.73 0.02
C VAL A 32 7.37 11.67 -1.04
N ALA A 33 6.12 11.21 -1.16
CA ALA A 33 5.71 10.22 -2.17
C ALA A 33 6.02 10.67 -3.62
N GLN A 34 6.09 11.99 -3.87
CA GLN A 34 6.47 12.54 -5.17
C GLN A 34 7.82 12.03 -5.69
N TYR A 35 8.79 11.76 -4.81
CA TYR A 35 10.11 11.27 -5.22
C TYR A 35 10.07 9.82 -5.70
N ASN A 36 9.24 9.00 -5.06
CA ASN A 36 8.99 7.62 -5.49
C ASN A 36 8.17 7.57 -6.79
N ASN A 37 7.17 8.45 -6.92
CA ASN A 37 6.42 8.60 -8.17
C ASN A 37 7.36 9.00 -9.32
N ALA A 38 8.27 9.95 -9.09
CA ALA A 38 9.31 10.32 -10.05
C ALA A 38 10.36 9.22 -10.30
N ALA A 39 10.41 8.18 -9.46
CA ALA A 39 11.22 6.97 -9.67
C ALA A 39 10.42 5.83 -10.34
N GLY A 40 9.14 6.02 -10.65
CA GLY A 40 8.30 5.07 -11.37
C GLY A 40 7.35 4.23 -10.51
N GLU A 41 7.23 4.49 -9.20
CA GLU A 41 6.21 3.85 -8.35
C GLU A 41 4.85 4.53 -8.51
N ASP A 42 3.75 3.79 -8.73
CA ASP A 42 2.39 4.34 -8.71
C ASP A 42 1.82 4.27 -7.28
N ILE A 43 1.92 5.38 -6.54
CA ILE A 43 1.39 5.51 -5.18
C ILE A 43 0.02 6.20 -5.20
N ARG A 44 -0.96 5.50 -4.62
CA ARG A 44 -2.35 5.95 -4.46
C ARG A 44 -2.78 5.96 -3.00
N TYR A 45 -3.83 6.70 -2.72
CA TYR A 45 -4.37 6.92 -1.38
C TYR A 45 -5.84 6.55 -1.32
N LEU A 46 -6.22 5.91 -0.22
CA LEU A 46 -7.58 5.50 0.10
C LEU A 46 -7.88 5.93 1.54
N ARG A 47 -9.05 6.51 1.81
CA ARG A 47 -9.42 6.84 3.18
C ARG A 47 -9.80 5.57 3.94
N ARG A 48 -9.47 5.51 5.23
CA ARG A 48 -9.79 4.35 6.08
C ARG A 48 -11.28 4.02 6.09
N GLU A 49 -12.14 5.03 6.19
CA GLU A 49 -13.61 4.86 6.12
C GLU A 49 -14.06 4.13 4.85
N GLN A 50 -13.41 4.40 3.71
CA GLN A 50 -13.75 3.78 2.42
C GLN A 50 -13.18 2.37 2.32
N ALA A 51 -12.00 2.14 2.88
CA ALA A 51 -11.39 0.81 2.93
C ALA A 51 -12.24 -0.15 3.77
N GLU A 52 -12.70 0.31 4.94
CA GLU A 52 -13.61 -0.44 5.81
C GLU A 52 -14.95 -0.74 5.12
N ALA A 53 -15.54 0.27 4.46
CA ALA A 53 -16.77 0.08 3.69
C ALA A 53 -16.61 -0.91 2.52
N ALA A 54 -15.41 -1.03 1.95
CA ALA A 54 -15.07 -2.00 0.90
C ALA A 54 -14.69 -3.38 1.44
N GLY A 55 -14.70 -3.58 2.76
CA GLY A 55 -14.37 -4.87 3.40
C GLY A 55 -12.87 -5.22 3.34
N LEU A 56 -11.99 -4.22 3.25
CA LEU A 56 -10.55 -4.44 3.28
C LEU A 56 -10.08 -4.74 4.71
N PRO A 57 -9.06 -5.61 4.88
CA PRO A 57 -8.46 -5.85 6.18
C PRO A 57 -7.62 -4.63 6.61
N ASN A 58 -7.38 -4.52 7.92
CA ASN A 58 -6.44 -3.54 8.50
C ASN A 58 -4.99 -4.02 8.52
N ASP A 59 -4.67 -5.09 7.79
CA ASP A 59 -3.32 -5.64 7.71
C ASP A 59 -2.51 -4.95 6.60
N ASP A 60 -1.29 -4.55 6.93
CA ASP A 60 -0.31 -4.10 5.94
C ASP A 60 0.43 -5.29 5.32
N PHE A 61 0.59 -5.28 4.00
CA PHE A 61 1.30 -6.35 3.30
C PHE A 61 1.94 -5.91 1.98
N TRP A 62 2.92 -6.68 1.54
CA TRP A 62 3.51 -6.61 0.21
C TRP A 62 3.20 -7.87 -0.59
N LEU A 63 2.84 -7.71 -1.86
CA LEU A 63 2.70 -8.81 -2.82
C LEU A 63 3.80 -8.70 -3.87
N PHE A 64 4.51 -9.80 -4.09
CA PHE A 64 5.52 -9.93 -5.13
C PHE A 64 5.05 -10.94 -6.16
N ASP A 65 5.02 -10.53 -7.44
CA ASP A 65 4.61 -11.33 -8.60
C ASP A 65 3.29 -12.10 -8.42
N SER A 66 2.39 -11.60 -7.56
CA SER A 66 1.14 -12.28 -7.17
C SER A 66 1.33 -13.71 -6.63
N LYS A 67 2.54 -14.06 -6.14
CA LYS A 67 2.91 -15.41 -5.71
C LYS A 67 3.61 -15.48 -4.35
N LEU A 68 4.03 -14.35 -3.81
CA LEU A 68 4.70 -14.26 -2.51
C LEU A 68 4.12 -13.08 -1.74
N LEU A 69 3.71 -13.35 -0.51
CA LEU A 69 3.12 -12.36 0.38
C LEU A 69 4.06 -12.11 1.56
N LEU A 70 4.38 -10.85 1.83
CA LEU A 70 5.01 -10.44 3.08
C LEU A 70 3.98 -9.69 3.90
N LYS A 71 3.45 -10.33 4.94
CA LYS A 71 2.51 -9.70 5.87
C LYS A 71 3.30 -8.97 6.96
N MET A 72 3.08 -7.67 7.09
CA MET A 72 3.74 -6.84 8.09
C MET A 72 3.08 -7.06 9.46
N ARG A 73 3.89 -7.19 10.51
CA ARG A 73 3.44 -7.37 11.88
C ARG A 73 3.79 -6.13 12.68
N PHE A 74 2.78 -5.56 13.33
CA PHE A 74 2.91 -4.44 14.24
C PHE A 74 2.41 -4.84 15.63
N SER A 75 2.96 -4.23 16.68
CA SER A 75 2.39 -4.31 18.03
C SER A 75 1.15 -3.43 18.14
N ASP A 76 0.42 -3.56 19.25
CA ASP A 76 -0.71 -2.67 19.57
C ASP A 76 -0.29 -1.19 19.68
N ASP A 77 0.98 -0.92 20.03
CA ASP A 77 1.57 0.43 20.04
C ASP A 77 2.18 0.87 18.69
N ASP A 78 1.72 0.30 17.56
CA ASP A 78 2.19 0.58 16.19
C ASP A 78 3.70 0.38 15.93
N ARG A 79 4.40 -0.39 16.76
CA ARG A 79 5.81 -0.73 16.54
C ARG A 79 5.95 -1.87 15.56
N PHE A 80 6.79 -1.69 14.55
CA PHE A 80 7.12 -2.75 13.60
C PHE A 80 7.84 -3.90 14.29
N LEU A 81 7.24 -5.09 14.27
CA LEU A 81 7.77 -6.31 14.86
C LEU A 81 8.50 -7.20 13.84
N GLY A 82 8.20 -7.02 12.55
CA GLY A 82 8.80 -7.80 11.47
C GLY A 82 7.80 -8.09 10.34
N ALA A 83 8.24 -8.90 9.38
CA ALA A 83 7.39 -9.38 8.30
C ALA A 83 7.37 -10.91 8.30
N GLU A 84 6.18 -11.47 8.08
CA GLU A 84 5.96 -12.90 7.89
C GLU A 84 5.89 -13.19 6.39
N ILE A 85 6.69 -14.16 5.93
CA ILE A 85 6.66 -14.64 4.56
C ILE A 85 5.60 -15.73 4.44
N ILE A 86 4.67 -15.54 3.51
CA ILE A 86 3.56 -16.45 3.26
C ILE A 86 3.57 -16.87 1.79
N GLU A 87 3.64 -18.18 1.56
CA GLU A 87 3.62 -18.83 0.23
C GLU A 87 2.33 -19.65 0.00
N ASP A 88 1.39 -19.64 0.95
CA ASP A 88 0.11 -20.32 0.81
C ASP A 88 -0.75 -19.67 -0.29
N ALA A 89 -1.08 -20.47 -1.31
CA ALA A 89 -1.78 -19.99 -2.50
C ALA A 89 -3.18 -19.42 -2.19
N ALA A 90 -3.92 -20.01 -1.25
CA ALA A 90 -5.26 -19.54 -0.90
C ALA A 90 -5.19 -18.18 -0.20
N VAL A 91 -4.20 -17.99 0.69
CA VAL A 91 -3.95 -16.71 1.33
C VAL A 91 -3.52 -15.67 0.30
N ILE A 92 -2.61 -16.01 -0.61
CA ILE A 92 -2.14 -15.10 -1.66
C ILE A 92 -3.28 -14.67 -2.60
N VAL A 93 -4.13 -15.59 -3.05
CA VAL A 93 -5.30 -15.26 -3.91
C VAL A 93 -6.20 -14.24 -3.23
N ARG A 94 -6.49 -14.42 -1.92
CA ARG A 94 -7.29 -13.48 -1.15
C ARG A 94 -6.64 -12.08 -1.05
N HIS A 95 -5.31 -12.02 -0.87
CA HIS A 95 -4.61 -10.74 -0.82
C HIS A 95 -4.53 -10.05 -2.17
N ASN A 96 -4.44 -10.81 -3.28
CA ASN A 96 -4.57 -10.24 -4.63
C ASN A 96 -5.95 -9.61 -4.83
N TYR A 97 -7.02 -10.26 -4.38
CA TYR A 97 -8.36 -9.67 -4.41
C TYR A 97 -8.42 -8.35 -3.63
N TRP A 98 -7.89 -8.32 -2.40
CA TRP A 98 -7.85 -7.09 -1.59
C TRP A 98 -7.00 -5.99 -2.23
N ARG A 99 -5.87 -6.33 -2.86
CA ARG A 99 -5.07 -5.38 -3.65
C ARG A 99 -5.94 -4.74 -4.74
N ASP A 100 -6.69 -5.53 -5.48
CA ASP A 100 -7.49 -5.04 -6.61
C ASP A 100 -8.65 -4.16 -6.15
N VAL A 101 -9.32 -4.54 -5.05
CA VAL A 101 -10.36 -3.72 -4.42
C VAL A 101 -9.77 -2.39 -3.92
N ALA A 102 -8.64 -2.44 -3.21
CA ALA A 102 -7.97 -1.23 -2.73
C ALA A 102 -7.57 -0.32 -3.90
N TRP A 103 -7.03 -0.89 -4.98
CA TRP A 103 -6.63 -0.15 -6.17
C TRP A 103 -7.79 0.53 -6.89
N HIS A 104 -8.94 -0.14 -6.97
CA HIS A 104 -10.15 0.39 -7.59
C HIS A 104 -10.64 1.67 -6.90
N HIS A 105 -10.60 1.70 -5.56
CA HIS A 105 -11.06 2.85 -4.79
C HIS A 105 -9.99 3.93 -4.55
N ALA A 106 -8.71 3.59 -4.71
CA ALA A 106 -7.62 4.51 -4.41
C ALA A 106 -7.43 5.57 -5.51
N THR A 107 -7.12 6.79 -5.08
CA THR A 107 -6.88 7.94 -5.96
C THR A 107 -5.41 8.34 -5.96
N ARG A 108 -4.95 8.99 -7.04
CA ARG A 108 -3.54 9.41 -7.12
C ARG A 108 -3.22 10.47 -6.07
N ARG A 109 -1.94 10.55 -5.66
CA ARG A 109 -1.43 11.51 -4.67
C ARG A 109 -2.00 12.93 -4.83
N ASP A 110 -1.90 13.48 -6.04
CA ASP A 110 -2.22 14.89 -6.29
C ASP A 110 -3.73 15.13 -6.34
N GLU A 111 -4.50 14.14 -6.80
CA GLU A 111 -5.97 14.15 -6.75
C GLU A 111 -6.49 14.04 -5.32
N PHE A 112 -5.82 13.22 -4.50
CA PHE A 112 -6.17 13.07 -3.08
C PHE A 112 -5.91 14.36 -2.29
N ALA A 113 -4.85 15.11 -2.62
CA ALA A 113 -4.52 16.37 -1.94
C ALA A 113 -5.45 17.53 -2.28
N ALA A 114 -6.16 17.46 -3.42
CA ALA A 114 -7.06 18.50 -3.90
C ALA A 114 -8.50 18.38 -3.35
N ARG A 115 -8.77 17.38 -2.50
CA ARG A 115 -10.09 17.08 -1.91
C ARG A 115 -10.08 17.28 -0.41
#